data_AF-A0A8S4RWY2-F1
#
_entry.id   AF-A0A8S4RWY2-F1
#
_cell.length_a   1.000
_cell.length_b   1.000
_cell.length_c   1.000
_cell.angle_alpha   90.00
_cell.angle_beta   90.00
_cell.angle_gamma   90.00
#
_symmetry.space_group_name_H-M   'P 1'
#
loop_
_entity.id
_entity.type
_entity.pdbx_description
1 polymer ?
#
loop_
_entity_poly.entity_id
_entity_poly.type
_entity_poly.pdbx_seq_one_letter_code
_entity_poly.pdbx_strand_id
1 'polypeptide(L)'
;MVGSYLEDRYIKVRDNTRREKMIKVCCGVPQGSILGPTLWNILYDGVFKIKHEEGVKLVGFADDLALVVVAKTEKTLVPRTNTALERLNGWMRAKKLSLAPEKTEAIVFSGRRKTL
;
A
#
# COMPACT_ATOMS: atom_id res chain seq x y z
N MET A 1 -0.38 13.19 23.59
CA MET A 1 -1.00 11.86 23.73
C MET A 1 -0.55 10.89 22.63
N VAL A 2 -0.64 11.23 21.33
CA VAL A 2 -0.07 10.39 20.25
C VAL A 2 1.45 10.55 20.10
N GLY A 3 1.99 11.78 20.27
CA GLY A 3 3.45 12.01 20.21
C GLY A 3 4.23 11.12 21.17
N SER A 4 3.81 11.10 22.44
CA SER A 4 4.39 10.23 23.48
C SER A 4 4.29 8.73 23.17
N TYR A 5 3.34 8.30 22.33
CA TYR A 5 3.25 6.89 21.90
C TYR A 5 4.29 6.55 20.82
N LEU A 6 4.68 7.54 20.00
CA LEU A 6 5.63 7.35 18.90
C LEU A 6 7.09 7.64 19.28
N GLU A 7 7.29 8.36 20.38
CA GLU A 7 8.60 8.74 20.93
C GLU A 7 9.26 7.60 21.74
N ASP A 8 10.60 7.60 21.77
CA ASP A 8 11.45 6.73 22.58
C ASP A 8 11.04 5.25 22.64
N ARG A 9 10.72 4.70 21.47
CA ARG A 9 10.36 3.30 21.32
C ARG A 9 11.59 2.42 21.15
N TYR A 10 11.59 1.27 21.85
CA TYR A 10 12.65 0.28 21.77
C TYR A 10 12.08 -1.13 21.67
N ILE A 11 12.71 -1.97 20.86
CA ILE A 11 12.48 -3.42 20.85
C ILE A 11 13.55 -4.07 21.72
N LYS A 12 13.10 -4.83 22.71
CA LYS A 12 13.96 -5.69 23.52
C LYS A 12 14.05 -7.06 22.87
N VAL A 13 15.24 -7.44 22.40
CA VAL A 13 15.51 -8.78 21.88
C VAL A 13 16.48 -9.53 22.79
N ARG A 14 16.32 -10.85 22.85
CA ARG A 14 17.27 -11.74 23.50
C ARG A 14 17.92 -12.60 22.42
N ASP A 15 19.24 -12.62 22.36
CA ASP A 15 19.97 -13.45 21.41
C ASP A 15 20.07 -14.91 21.88
N ASN A 16 20.59 -15.78 21.01
CA ASN A 16 20.79 -17.21 21.32
C ASN A 16 21.75 -17.45 22.49
N THR A 17 22.54 -16.44 22.89
CA THR A 17 23.44 -16.47 24.05
C THR A 17 22.80 -15.91 25.32
N ARG A 18 21.49 -15.64 25.30
CA ARG A 18 20.69 -15.04 26.37
C ARG A 18 21.06 -13.59 26.71
N ARG A 19 21.84 -12.91 25.88
CA ARG A 19 22.13 -11.49 26.08
C ARG A 19 20.95 -10.65 25.61
N GLU A 20 20.62 -9.64 26.39
CA GLU A 20 19.54 -8.71 26.07
C GLU A 20 20.11 -7.53 25.30
N LYS A 21 19.44 -7.15 24.21
CA LYS A 21 19.76 -5.98 23.40
C LYS A 21 18.53 -5.12 23.22
N MET A 22 18.71 -3.82 23.36
CA MET A 22 17.69 -2.80 23.08
C MET A 22 17.96 -2.21 21.70
N ILE A 23 16.96 -2.20 20.82
CA ILE A 23 17.03 -1.64 19.48
C ILE A 23 16.05 -0.47 19.41
N LYS A 24 16.54 0.76 19.18
CA LYS A 24 15.68 1.93 19.02
C LYS A 24 14.85 1.82 17.74
N VAL A 25 13.56 2.14 17.82
CA VAL A 25 12.61 2.07 16.70
C VAL A 25 12.14 3.47 16.34
N CYS A 26 12.52 3.92 15.15
CA CYS A 26 12.20 5.27 14.67
C CYS A 26 11.03 5.31 13.67
N CYS A 27 10.52 4.16 13.22
CA CYS A 27 9.47 4.07 12.19
C CYS A 27 8.52 2.90 12.44
N GLY A 28 7.36 2.91 11.77
CA GLY A 28 6.33 1.89 11.90
C GLY A 28 5.59 1.94 13.24
N VAL A 29 4.74 0.95 13.47
CA VAL A 29 3.96 0.75 14.70
C VAL A 29 4.15 -0.70 15.17
N PRO A 30 4.10 -0.99 16.49
CA PRO A 30 4.25 -2.36 16.96
C PRO A 30 3.12 -3.25 16.41
N GLN A 31 3.47 -4.42 15.89
CA GLN A 31 2.48 -5.42 15.48
C GLN A 31 1.68 -5.89 16.70
N GLY A 32 0.37 -6.07 16.53
CA GLY A 32 -0.53 -6.42 17.65
C GLY A 32 -0.87 -5.25 18.57
N SER A 33 -0.40 -4.03 18.28
CA SER A 33 -0.84 -2.84 19.01
C SER A 33 -2.27 -2.45 18.63
N ILE A 34 -3.03 -1.96 19.61
CA ILE A 34 -4.40 -1.48 19.42
C ILE A 34 -4.44 -0.26 18.49
N LEU A 35 -3.45 0.63 18.60
CA LEU A 35 -3.37 1.85 17.79
C LEU A 35 -2.78 1.64 16.40
N GLY A 36 -2.06 0.53 16.17
CA GLY A 36 -1.37 0.25 14.92
C GLY A 36 -2.26 0.36 13.68
N PRO A 37 -3.41 -0.36 13.64
CA PRO A 37 -4.35 -0.27 12.52
C PRO A 37 -4.90 1.13 12.28
N THR A 38 -5.18 1.88 13.35
CA THR A 38 -5.71 3.26 13.23
C THR A 38 -4.67 4.20 12.65
N LEU A 39 -3.43 4.14 13.14
CA LEU A 39 -2.33 4.95 12.63
C LEU A 39 -1.98 4.60 11.18
N TRP A 40 -2.06 3.31 10.82
CA TRP A 40 -1.94 2.87 9.44
C TRP A 40 -3.01 3.50 8.56
N ASN A 41 -4.29 3.40 8.95
CA ASN A 41 -5.40 3.98 8.18
C ASN A 41 -5.24 5.49 7.98
N ILE A 42 -4.81 6.24 9.00
CA ILE A 42 -4.57 7.69 8.88
C ILE A 42 -3.49 8.00 7.84
N LEU A 43 -2.38 7.24 7.84
CA LEU A 43 -1.30 7.43 6.86
C LEU A 43 -1.75 6.99 5.46
N TYR A 44 -2.45 5.86 5.38
CA TYR A 44 -2.79 5.18 4.13
C TYR A 44 -4.00 5.80 3.42
N ASP A 45 -4.90 6.48 4.13
CA ASP A 45 -6.07 7.16 3.57
C ASP A 45 -5.72 8.09 2.38
N GLY A 46 -4.53 8.68 2.40
CA GLY A 46 -4.05 9.52 1.30
C GLY A 46 -3.88 8.78 -0.03
N VAL A 47 -3.72 7.46 -0.04
CA VAL A 47 -3.59 6.66 -1.28
C VAL A 47 -4.89 6.68 -2.08
N PHE A 48 -6.03 6.69 -1.40
CA PHE A 48 -7.35 6.74 -2.04
C PHE A 48 -7.71 8.14 -2.57
N LYS A 49 -6.93 9.15 -2.19
CA LYS A 49 -7.08 10.54 -2.67
C LYS A 49 -6.24 10.83 -3.91
N ILE A 50 -5.48 9.86 -4.42
CA ILE A 50 -4.76 10.00 -5.68
C ILE A 50 -5.78 10.19 -6.80
N LYS A 51 -5.64 11.28 -7.55
CA LYS A 51 -6.53 11.56 -8.69
C LYS A 51 -6.20 10.62 -9.84
N HIS A 52 -7.19 9.85 -10.27
CA HIS A 52 -7.12 9.02 -11.46
C HIS A 52 -8.11 9.49 -12.53
N GLU A 53 -7.90 9.05 -13.76
CA GLU A 53 -8.85 9.26 -14.84
C GLU A 53 -10.11 8.40 -14.71
N GLU A 54 -11.14 8.73 -15.46
CA GLU A 54 -12.39 7.97 -15.47
C GLU A 54 -12.16 6.51 -15.89
N GLY A 55 -12.77 5.59 -15.15
CA GLY A 55 -12.59 4.15 -15.34
C GLY A 55 -11.40 3.57 -14.59
N VAL A 56 -10.73 4.34 -13.73
CA VAL A 56 -9.72 3.84 -12.79
C VAL A 56 -10.23 3.95 -11.35
N LYS A 57 -10.15 2.88 -10.58
CA LYS A 57 -10.56 2.83 -9.18
C LYS A 57 -9.51 2.10 -8.34
N LEU A 58 -9.18 2.68 -7.19
CA LEU A 58 -8.42 1.98 -6.15
C LEU A 58 -9.39 1.42 -5.11
N VAL A 59 -9.13 0.19 -4.70
CA VAL A 59 -9.79 -0.48 -3.58
C VAL A 59 -8.68 -1.04 -2.70
N GLY A 60 -8.83 -0.92 -1.38
CA GLY A 60 -7.80 -1.43 -0.47
C GLY A 60 -8.36 -1.88 0.86
N PHE A 61 -7.60 -2.74 1.52
CA PHE A 61 -7.87 -3.23 2.86
C PHE A 61 -6.54 -3.49 3.55
N ALA A 62 -6.34 -2.92 4.73
CA ALA A 62 -5.05 -2.93 5.41
C ALA A 62 -3.92 -2.47 4.46
N ASP A 63 -2.93 -3.31 4.19
CA ASP A 63 -1.80 -3.06 3.27
C ASP A 63 -2.04 -3.56 1.84
N ASP A 64 -3.11 -4.30 1.59
CA ASP A 64 -3.48 -4.79 0.26
C ASP A 64 -4.21 -3.72 -0.57
N LEU A 65 -3.84 -3.63 -1.85
CA LEU A 65 -4.46 -2.73 -2.83
C LEU A 65 -4.79 -3.47 -4.13
N ALA A 66 -5.97 -3.16 -4.66
CA ALA A 66 -6.40 -3.52 -6.00
C ALA A 66 -6.61 -2.26 -6.84
N LEU A 67 -5.89 -2.18 -7.96
CA LEU A 67 -6.10 -1.17 -9.00
C LEU A 67 -7.01 -1.76 -10.08
N VAL A 68 -8.25 -1.26 -10.14
CA VAL A 68 -9.24 -1.69 -11.12
C VAL A 68 -9.28 -0.69 -12.25
N VAL A 69 -9.03 -1.16 -13.46
CA VAL A 69 -9.02 -0.33 -14.67
C VAL A 69 -10.00 -0.89 -15.69
N VAL A 70 -10.89 -0.03 -16.17
CA VAL A 70 -11.90 -0.35 -17.18
C VAL A 70 -11.62 0.47 -18.44
N ALA A 71 -11.58 -0.20 -19.59
CA ALA A 71 -11.46 0.46 -20.89
C ALA A 71 -12.12 -0.38 -21.99
N LYS A 72 -12.52 0.25 -23.09
CA LYS A 72 -13.18 -0.44 -24.22
C LYS A 72 -12.21 -1.27 -25.07
N THR A 73 -10.93 -0.90 -25.07
CA THR A 73 -9.89 -1.56 -25.87
C THR A 73 -8.62 -1.75 -25.07
N GLU A 74 -7.83 -2.75 -25.44
CA GLU A 74 -6.52 -3.00 -24.84
C GLU A 74 -5.55 -1.82 -25.05
N LYS A 75 -5.60 -1.20 -26.24
CA LYS A 75 -4.80 0.00 -26.57
C LYS A 75 -5.04 1.17 -25.61
N THR A 76 -6.24 1.26 -25.04
CA THR A 76 -6.57 2.25 -24.01
C THR A 76 -6.35 1.72 -22.59
N LEU A 77 -6.46 0.40 -22.38
CA LEU A 77 -6.34 -0.23 -21.07
C LEU A 77 -4.90 -0.14 -20.55
N VAL A 78 -3.93 -0.54 -21.37
CA VAL A 78 -2.52 -0.64 -20.94
C VAL A 78 -1.93 0.72 -20.54
N PRO A 79 -2.05 1.80 -21.36
CA PRO A 79 -1.51 3.10 -20.97
C PRO A 79 -2.18 3.64 -19.71
N ARG A 80 -3.51 3.49 -19.58
CA ARG A 80 -4.28 3.91 -18.41
C ARG A 80 -3.81 3.21 -17.13
N THR A 81 -3.61 1.89 -17.20
CA THR A 81 -3.08 1.11 -16.08
C THR A 81 -1.69 1.60 -15.69
N ASN A 82 -0.78 1.78 -16.66
CA ASN A 82 0.58 2.22 -16.39
C ASN A 82 0.64 3.62 -15.76
N THR A 83 -0.12 4.58 -16.29
CA THR A 83 -0.20 5.93 -15.71
C THR A 83 -0.76 5.90 -14.27
N ALA A 84 -1.75 5.06 -14.00
CA ALA A 84 -2.29 4.92 -12.66
C ALA A 84 -1.29 4.28 -11.68
N LEU A 85 -0.55 3.25 -12.12
CA LEU A 85 0.52 2.62 -11.35
C LEU A 85 1.68 3.58 -11.08
N GLU A 86 2.07 4.41 -12.04
CA GLU A 86 3.11 5.43 -11.86
C GLU A 86 2.73 6.45 -10.76
N ARG A 87 1.49 6.94 -10.80
CA ARG A 87 0.96 7.85 -9.75
C ARG A 87 0.95 7.18 -8.38
N LEU A 88 0.49 5.93 -8.32
CA LEU A 88 0.47 5.14 -7.09
C LEU A 88 1.88 4.95 -6.53
N ASN A 89 2.83 4.51 -7.35
CA ASN A 89 4.23 4.31 -6.97
C ASN A 89 4.89 5.62 -6.50
N GLY A 90 4.62 6.73 -7.20
CA GLY A 90 5.11 8.05 -6.81
C GLY A 90 4.60 8.48 -5.43
N TRP A 91 3.31 8.29 -5.16
CA TRP A 91 2.72 8.59 -3.84
C TRP A 91 3.30 7.69 -2.75
N MET A 92 3.41 6.38 -2.99
CA MET A 92 3.99 5.42 -2.04
C MET A 92 5.41 5.83 -1.64
N ARG A 93 6.26 6.14 -2.63
CA ARG A 93 7.64 6.59 -2.40
C ARG A 93 7.69 7.88 -1.58
N ALA A 94 6.82 8.85 -1.87
CA ALA A 94 6.74 10.09 -1.10
C ALA A 94 6.35 9.86 0.38
N LYS A 95 5.64 8.77 0.67
CA LYS A 95 5.29 8.33 2.04
C LYS A 95 6.26 7.33 2.64
N LYS A 96 7.42 7.08 2.00
CA LYS A 96 8.42 6.08 2.41
C LYS A 96 7.85 4.65 2.44
N LEU A 97 6.84 4.39 1.60
CA LEU A 97 6.30 3.07 1.33
C LEU A 97 6.85 2.56 0.00
N SER A 98 6.84 1.24 -0.16
CA SER A 98 7.27 0.56 -1.37
C SER A 98 6.17 -0.38 -1.82
N LEU A 99 5.85 -0.36 -3.12
CA LEU A 99 5.12 -1.47 -3.75
C LEU A 99 6.05 -2.68 -3.80
N ALA A 100 5.47 -3.89 -3.78
CA ALA A 100 6.17 -5.15 -3.96
C ALA A 100 5.82 -5.73 -5.35
N PRO A 101 6.55 -5.35 -6.42
CA PRO A 101 6.26 -5.82 -7.78
C PRO A 101 6.25 -7.34 -7.88
N GLU A 102 7.11 -8.02 -7.13
CA GLU A 102 7.24 -9.48 -7.09
C GLU A 102 6.03 -10.20 -6.48
N LYS A 103 5.14 -9.46 -5.81
CA LYS A 103 3.88 -9.96 -5.24
C LYS A 103 2.65 -9.39 -5.96
N THR A 104 2.85 -8.55 -6.98
CA THR A 104 1.76 -7.86 -7.67
C THR A 104 1.30 -8.71 -8.85
N GLU A 105 0.04 -9.10 -8.83
CA GLU A 105 -0.59 -9.89 -9.90
C GLU A 105 -1.50 -9.04 -10.77
N ALA A 106 -1.53 -9.32 -12.07
CA ALA A 106 -2.41 -8.66 -13.03
C ALA A 106 -3.41 -9.66 -13.62
N ILE A 107 -4.70 -9.35 -13.49
CA ILE A 107 -5.79 -10.17 -14.02
C ILE A 107 -6.58 -9.35 -15.03
N VAL A 108 -6.69 -9.85 -16.26
CA VAL A 108 -7.44 -9.20 -17.34
C VAL A 108 -8.77 -9.91 -17.54
N PHE A 109 -9.87 -9.20 -17.33
CA PHE A 109 -11.21 -9.67 -17.65
C PHE A 109 -11.64 -9.11 -19.00
N SER A 110 -12.11 -9.97 -19.90
CA SER A 110 -12.71 -9.58 -21.19
C SER A 110 -14.09 -10.19 -21.33
N GLY A 111 -15.06 -9.42 -21.86
CA GLY A 111 -16.37 -9.96 -22.20
C GLY A 111 -16.27 -10.84 -23.45
N ARG A 112 -17.10 -11.90 -23.54
CA ARG A 112 -17.31 -12.62 -24.80
C ARG A 112 -17.81 -11.62 -25.85
N ARG A 113 -17.08 -11.47 -26.97
CA ARG A 113 -17.65 -10.83 -28.16
C ARG A 113 -18.83 -11.68 -28.61
N LYS A 114 -20.04 -11.12 -28.62
CA LYS A 114 -21.14 -11.69 -29.42
C LYS A 114 -20.73 -11.50 -30.87
N THR A 115 -20.36 -12.59 -31.54
CA THR A 115 -20.33 -12.63 -33.01
C THR A 115 -21.78 -12.39 -33.46
N LEU A 116 -22.02 -11.27 -34.14
CA LEU A 116 -23.26 -11.05 -34.91
C LEU A 116 -23.23 -11.93 -36.15
#